data_AF-A0A7V2TYB9-F1
#
_entry.id   AF-A0A7V2TYB9-F1
#
_cell.length_a   1.000
_cell.length_b   1.000
_cell.length_c   1.000
_cell.angle_alpha   90.00
_cell.angle_beta   90.00
_cell.angle_gamma   90.00
#
_symmetry.space_group_name_H-M   'P 1'
#
loop_
_entity.id
_entity.type
_entity.pdbx_description
1 polymer ?
#
loop_
_entity_poly.entity_id
_entity_poly.type
_entity_poly.pdbx_seq_one_letter_code
_entity_poly.pdbx_strand_id
1 'polypeptide(L)'
;METGKIVAFFEQKKILCAFCLEGKGGRLHLLTEENREITLGPNRIVLSSPQPLNPSLPRQTLLEKMKAAVENQERLRRSISVRDLWELVWEERKDFRLRELAEFIFQPPVTFDQEMALLRALFEDRLYFKQKGELYEAREPEKVEEIALQMEREAKQARELEEGSRWLARVWAGESVDPPPGREEIVRLLKEYALLGADAPDQGRAKAFLQAAQISSPQAPFELLVRLGVWAEDENLFLQRHQISQAFPPKVLSEAERIVAQSARGIRPEAQDMDLTFLHPLTIDSEFTRDIDDALSVERVGKDIQVGVHITDVATYLNGYREIFQEAMARATSIYLPDQRIPMIPPMLSEGACSLVVGEQRRALSFLVRFDEEGRV
;
A
#
# COMPACT_ATOMS: atom_id res chain seq x y z
N MET A 1 12.46 -53.44 4.47
CA MET A 1 13.75 -52.93 3.92
C MET A 1 14.87 -53.77 4.52
N GLU A 2 15.85 -54.11 3.71
CA GLU A 2 16.98 -54.96 4.11
C GLU A 2 18.10 -54.11 4.73
N THR A 3 18.73 -54.64 5.78
CA THR A 3 19.92 -54.07 6.41
C THR A 3 21.06 -53.94 5.38
N GLY A 4 21.84 -52.87 5.47
CA GLY A 4 22.99 -52.64 4.59
C GLY A 4 22.70 -51.79 3.34
N LYS A 5 21.49 -51.25 3.17
CA LYS A 5 21.15 -50.37 2.04
C LYS A 5 21.43 -48.90 2.34
N ILE A 6 21.80 -48.14 1.31
CA ILE A 6 21.77 -46.67 1.36
C ILE A 6 20.34 -46.23 1.10
N VAL A 7 19.81 -45.33 1.91
CA VAL A 7 18.45 -44.81 1.81
C VAL A 7 18.48 -43.29 1.77
N ALA A 8 17.51 -42.71 1.06
CA ALA A 8 17.27 -41.28 1.00
C ALA A 8 16.00 -40.90 1.75
N PHE A 9 16.02 -39.79 2.49
CA PHE A 9 14.86 -39.30 3.22
C PHE A 9 14.83 -37.78 3.25
N PHE A 10 13.64 -37.22 3.51
CA PHE A 10 13.44 -35.77 3.64
C PHE A 10 13.63 -35.32 5.09
N GLU A 11 14.48 -34.31 5.28
CA GLU A 11 14.71 -33.64 6.55
C GLU A 11 15.07 -32.16 6.32
N GLN A 12 14.44 -31.25 7.06
CA GLN A 12 14.72 -29.80 7.02
C GLN A 12 14.80 -29.19 5.60
N LYS A 13 13.86 -29.54 4.72
CA LYS A 13 13.81 -29.10 3.31
C LYS A 13 15.01 -29.56 2.48
N LYS A 14 15.70 -30.63 2.87
CA LYS A 14 16.77 -31.27 2.11
C LYS A 14 16.52 -32.77 1.97
N ILE A 15 17.17 -33.37 0.99
CA ILE A 15 17.29 -34.81 0.84
C ILE A 15 18.63 -35.21 1.43
N LEU A 16 18.61 -36.11 2.42
CA LEU A 16 19.81 -36.65 3.05
C LEU A 16 19.96 -38.13 2.72
N CYS A 17 21.20 -38.59 2.61
CA CYS A 17 21.52 -40.00 2.49
C CYS A 17 21.89 -40.58 3.87
N ALA A 18 21.45 -41.82 4.11
CA ALA A 18 21.85 -42.58 5.28
C ALA A 18 22.03 -44.06 4.97
N PHE A 19 22.87 -44.72 5.75
CA PHE A 19 23.11 -46.15 5.69
C PHE A 19 22.22 -46.89 6.70
N CYS A 20 21.50 -47.92 6.27
CA CYS A 20 20.64 -48.73 7.13
C CYS A 20 21.48 -49.73 7.95
N LEU A 21 21.68 -49.42 9.24
CA LEU A 21 22.44 -50.25 10.20
C LEU A 21 21.64 -51.45 10.71
N GLU A 22 20.36 -51.25 11.01
CA GLU A 22 19.49 -52.31 11.52
C GLU A 22 18.02 -51.99 11.23
N GLY A 23 17.22 -53.01 10.89
CA GLY A 23 15.77 -52.90 10.80
C GLY A 23 15.08 -53.84 11.79
N LYS A 24 14.51 -53.30 12.88
CA LYS A 24 13.77 -54.07 13.89
C LYS A 24 12.43 -53.41 14.21
N GLY A 25 11.37 -54.22 14.28
CA GLY A 25 10.05 -53.78 14.80
C GLY A 25 9.40 -52.63 14.05
N GLY A 26 9.58 -52.53 12.72
CA GLY A 26 8.99 -51.46 11.91
C GLY A 26 9.72 -50.11 12.01
N ARG A 27 10.91 -50.07 12.62
CA ARG A 27 11.80 -48.90 12.64
C ARG A 27 13.16 -49.24 12.03
N LEU A 28 13.75 -48.27 11.35
CA LEU A 28 15.07 -48.38 10.71
C LEU A 28 16.06 -47.53 11.52
N HIS A 29 17.13 -48.14 12.01
CA HIS A 29 18.29 -47.45 12.55
C HIS A 29 19.24 -47.10 11.40
N LEU A 30 19.51 -45.82 11.24
CA LEU A 30 20.23 -45.26 10.11
C LEU A 30 21.44 -44.45 10.57
N LEU A 31 22.54 -44.52 9.83
CA LEU A 31 23.72 -43.68 9.97
C LEU A 31 23.75 -42.65 8.84
N THR A 32 23.61 -41.36 9.15
CA THR A 32 23.58 -40.28 8.15
C THR A 32 24.97 -39.92 7.62
N GLU A 33 25.00 -39.25 6.47
CA GLU A 33 26.21 -38.64 5.88
C GLU A 33 26.96 -37.67 6.81
N GLU A 34 26.26 -37.12 7.81
CA GLU A 34 26.80 -36.25 8.86
C GLU A 34 27.36 -37.02 10.07
N ASN A 35 27.46 -38.35 10.00
CA ASN A 35 27.85 -39.23 11.11
C ASN A 35 26.89 -39.14 12.32
N ARG A 36 25.59 -38.94 12.07
CA ARG A 36 24.54 -38.99 13.10
C ARG A 36 23.77 -40.29 12.99
N GLU A 37 23.38 -40.87 14.12
CA GLU A 37 22.47 -42.01 14.14
C GLU A 37 21.04 -41.53 14.39
N ILE A 38 20.13 -41.98 13.54
CA ILE A 38 18.72 -41.63 13.60
C ILE A 38 17.85 -42.87 13.48
N THR A 39 16.61 -42.77 13.95
CA THR A 39 15.61 -43.83 13.80
C THR A 39 14.43 -43.30 13.03
N LEU A 40 14.12 -43.90 11.88
CA LEU A 40 13.01 -43.50 11.02
C LEU A 40 12.05 -44.67 10.74
N GLY A 41 10.78 -44.33 10.53
CA GLY A 41 9.81 -45.28 9.99
C GLY A 41 10.04 -45.49 8.47
N PRO A 42 9.77 -46.68 7.92
CA PRO A 42 9.95 -46.98 6.49
C PRO A 42 9.24 -45.99 5.56
N ASN A 43 8.08 -45.47 5.97
CA ASN A 43 7.28 -44.53 5.18
C ASN A 43 7.96 -43.16 4.96
N ARG A 44 9.04 -42.86 5.69
CA ARG A 44 9.83 -41.62 5.49
C ARG A 44 10.97 -41.79 4.48
N ILE A 45 11.21 -43.01 4.02
CA ILE A 45 12.24 -43.30 3.03
C ILE A 45 11.66 -43.05 1.63
N VAL A 46 12.42 -42.31 0.82
CA VAL A 46 12.04 -41.87 -0.52
C VAL A 46 12.65 -42.78 -1.58
N LEU A 47 13.89 -43.20 -1.37
CA LEU A 47 14.63 -44.09 -2.28
C LEU A 47 15.51 -45.04 -1.47
N SER A 48 15.77 -46.25 -2.00
CA SER A 48 16.63 -47.26 -1.38
C SER A 48 17.53 -47.93 -2.41
N SER A 49 18.80 -48.15 -2.06
CA SER A 49 19.77 -48.74 -2.97
C SER A 49 19.39 -50.18 -3.33
N PRO A 50 19.54 -50.60 -4.60
CA PRO A 50 19.15 -51.93 -5.04
C PRO A 50 20.01 -53.03 -4.43
N GLN A 51 21.32 -52.77 -4.28
CA GLN A 51 22.25 -53.70 -3.63
C GLN A 51 22.61 -53.22 -2.22
N PRO A 52 22.64 -54.13 -1.22
CA PRO A 52 23.17 -53.83 0.09
C PRO A 52 24.70 -53.77 0.05
N LEU A 53 25.31 -52.78 0.68
CA LEU A 53 26.71 -52.84 1.06
C LEU A 53 26.86 -53.80 2.24
N ASN A 54 28.04 -54.42 2.36
CA ASN A 54 28.33 -55.30 3.47
C ASN A 54 28.26 -54.52 4.80
N PRO A 55 27.30 -54.83 5.69
CA PRO A 55 27.14 -54.13 6.97
C PRO A 55 28.30 -54.37 7.95
N SER A 56 29.19 -55.32 7.65
CA SER A 56 30.39 -55.62 8.44
C SER A 56 31.56 -54.67 8.17
N LEU A 57 31.41 -53.71 7.24
CA LEU A 57 32.45 -52.71 6.97
C LEU A 57 32.63 -51.78 8.17
N PRO A 58 33.87 -51.33 8.46
CA PRO A 58 34.11 -50.34 9.50
C PRO A 58 33.27 -49.08 9.27
N ARG A 59 32.74 -48.50 10.36
CA ARG A 59 31.92 -47.27 10.33
C ARG A 59 32.56 -46.16 9.50
N GLN A 60 33.87 -45.97 9.66
CA GLN A 60 34.63 -44.94 8.96
C GLN A 60 34.62 -45.15 7.44
N THR A 61 34.79 -46.39 6.97
CA THR A 61 34.72 -46.75 5.55
C THR A 61 33.31 -46.57 4.98
N LEU A 62 32.26 -46.84 5.77
CA LEU A 62 30.87 -46.58 5.36
C LEU A 62 30.62 -45.08 5.16
N LEU A 63 31.12 -44.25 6.08
CA LEU A 63 31.01 -42.79 5.99
C LEU A 63 31.78 -42.23 4.79
N GLU A 64 33.01 -42.70 4.54
CA GLU A 64 33.81 -42.30 3.37
C GLU A 64 33.12 -42.65 2.05
N LYS A 65 32.59 -43.87 1.93
CA LYS A 65 31.82 -44.30 0.75
C LYS A 65 30.55 -43.46 0.55
N MET A 66 29.84 -43.14 1.64
CA MET A 66 28.63 -42.32 1.56
C MET A 66 28.94 -40.87 1.18
N LYS A 67 29.98 -40.26 1.75
CA LYS A 67 30.42 -38.91 1.36
C LYS A 67 30.81 -38.86 -0.12
N ALA A 68 31.59 -39.83 -0.60
CA ALA A 68 31.95 -39.92 -2.01
C ALA A 68 30.72 -40.09 -2.92
N ALA A 69 29.73 -40.88 -2.50
CA ALA A 69 28.47 -41.03 -3.23
C ALA A 69 27.67 -39.72 -3.27
N VAL A 70 27.54 -39.01 -2.14
CA VAL A 70 26.84 -37.70 -2.07
C VAL A 70 27.54 -36.64 -2.93
N GLU A 71 28.88 -36.58 -2.89
CA GLU A 71 29.66 -35.69 -3.75
C GLU A 71 29.44 -36.00 -5.24
N ASN A 72 29.43 -37.28 -5.61
CA ASN A 72 29.13 -37.70 -6.98
C ASN A 72 27.69 -37.35 -7.38
N GLN A 73 26.71 -37.56 -6.50
CA GLN A 73 25.31 -37.19 -6.71
C GLN A 73 25.14 -35.69 -6.92
N GLU A 74 25.80 -34.85 -6.11
CA GLU A 74 25.76 -33.39 -6.28
C GLU A 74 26.44 -32.94 -7.57
N ARG A 75 27.55 -33.59 -7.96
CA ARG A 75 28.20 -33.34 -9.26
C ARG A 75 27.28 -33.69 -10.42
N LEU A 76 26.63 -34.85 -10.39
CA LEU A 76 25.67 -35.29 -11.40
C LEU A 76 24.44 -34.37 -11.43
N ARG A 77 23.92 -33.97 -10.27
CA ARG A 77 22.76 -33.08 -10.14
C ARG A 77 22.99 -31.76 -10.89
N ARG A 78 24.18 -31.17 -10.75
CA ARG A 78 24.56 -29.92 -11.45
C ARG A 78 24.60 -30.07 -12.98
N SER A 79 24.74 -31.29 -13.50
CA SER A 79 24.68 -31.56 -14.94
C SER A 79 23.28 -31.85 -15.48
N ILE A 80 22.27 -31.95 -14.61
CA ILE A 80 20.88 -32.22 -15.02
C ILE A 80 20.17 -30.90 -15.33
N SER A 81 19.68 -30.74 -16.55
CA SER A 81 18.69 -29.71 -16.90
C SER A 81 17.28 -30.30 -16.74
N VAL A 82 16.55 -29.84 -15.72
CA VAL A 82 15.16 -30.27 -15.50
C VAL A 82 14.25 -29.79 -16.63
N ARG A 83 14.54 -28.63 -17.20
CA ARG A 83 13.85 -28.09 -18.38
C ARG A 83 14.01 -29.00 -19.59
N ASP A 84 15.23 -29.40 -19.92
CA ASP A 84 15.49 -30.23 -21.11
C ASP A 84 14.82 -31.60 -20.95
N LEU A 85 14.88 -32.18 -19.74
CA LEU A 85 14.15 -33.40 -19.42
C LEU A 85 12.64 -33.20 -19.63
N TRP A 86 12.08 -32.10 -19.15
CA TRP A 86 10.67 -31.77 -19.32
C TRP A 86 10.30 -31.64 -20.81
N GLU A 87 11.09 -30.92 -21.61
CA GLU A 87 10.89 -30.75 -23.06
C GLU A 87 10.83 -32.10 -23.81
N LEU A 88 11.54 -33.12 -23.33
CA LEU A 88 11.54 -34.47 -23.91
C LEU A 88 10.27 -35.28 -23.60
N VAL A 89 9.68 -35.10 -22.42
CA VAL A 89 8.67 -36.05 -21.90
C VAL A 89 7.26 -35.48 -21.74
N TRP A 90 7.07 -34.16 -21.79
CA TRP A 90 5.78 -33.53 -21.50
C TRP A 90 4.66 -33.93 -22.49
N GLU A 91 5.01 -34.24 -23.74
CA GLU A 91 4.04 -34.69 -24.76
C GLU A 91 3.52 -36.10 -24.52
N GLU A 92 4.21 -36.92 -23.72
CA GLU A 92 3.81 -38.32 -23.49
C GLU A 92 2.53 -38.46 -22.65
N ARG A 93 2.10 -37.39 -21.97
CA ARG A 93 0.87 -37.31 -21.16
C ARG A 93 0.67 -38.50 -20.20
N LYS A 94 1.78 -38.99 -19.62
CA LYS A 94 1.78 -40.07 -18.62
C LYS A 94 2.61 -39.67 -17.40
N ASP A 95 2.34 -40.35 -16.30
CA ASP A 95 3.14 -40.22 -15.07
C ASP A 95 4.37 -41.14 -15.16
N PHE A 96 5.54 -40.64 -14.76
CA PHE A 96 6.81 -41.37 -14.83
C PHE A 96 7.33 -41.75 -13.46
N ARG A 97 7.94 -42.93 -13.35
CA ARG A 97 8.81 -43.27 -12.22
C ARG A 97 10.12 -42.50 -12.33
N LEU A 98 10.75 -42.24 -11.18
CA LEU A 98 12.04 -41.55 -11.14
C LEU A 98 13.11 -42.23 -12.03
N ARG A 99 13.17 -43.56 -12.03
CA ARG A 99 14.10 -44.32 -12.87
C ARG A 99 13.84 -44.12 -14.36
N GLU A 100 12.57 -44.09 -14.78
CA GLU A 100 12.20 -43.86 -16.19
C GLU A 100 12.64 -42.47 -16.64
N LEU A 101 12.42 -41.44 -15.81
CA LEU A 101 12.94 -40.09 -16.09
C LEU A 101 14.47 -40.04 -16.18
N ALA A 102 15.16 -40.82 -15.34
CA ALA A 102 16.62 -40.87 -15.36
C ALA A 102 17.17 -41.54 -16.63
N GLU A 103 16.43 -42.45 -17.27
CA GLU A 103 16.80 -43.09 -18.53
C GLU A 103 16.77 -42.13 -19.73
N PHE A 104 16.01 -41.03 -19.66
CA PHE A 104 16.06 -39.97 -20.68
C PHE A 104 17.32 -39.10 -20.58
N ILE A 105 17.99 -39.08 -19.42
CA ILE A 105 19.19 -38.24 -19.16
C ILE A 105 20.46 -39.07 -19.26
N PHE A 106 20.44 -40.28 -18.70
CA PHE A 106 21.62 -41.12 -18.54
C PHE A 106 21.49 -42.40 -19.37
N GLN A 107 22.61 -42.86 -19.93
CA GLN A 107 22.64 -44.12 -20.66
C GLN A 107 22.31 -45.31 -19.72
N PRO A 108 21.38 -46.20 -20.11
CA PRO A 108 21.11 -47.40 -19.35
C PRO A 108 22.33 -48.35 -19.28
N PRO A 109 22.54 -49.08 -18.18
CA PRO A 109 21.69 -49.12 -16.99
C PRO A 109 21.91 -47.91 -16.06
N VAL A 110 20.81 -47.25 -15.65
CA VAL A 110 20.86 -46.11 -14.72
C VAL A 110 21.31 -46.59 -13.33
N THR A 111 22.28 -45.87 -12.77
CA THR A 111 22.83 -46.12 -11.44
C THR A 111 22.00 -45.44 -10.35
N PHE A 112 22.09 -45.95 -9.11
CA PHE A 112 21.40 -45.35 -7.96
C PHE A 112 21.81 -43.89 -7.71
N ASP A 113 23.08 -43.54 -7.92
CA ASP A 113 23.56 -42.16 -7.78
C ASP A 113 22.94 -41.21 -8.82
N GLN A 114 22.67 -41.70 -10.03
CA GLN A 114 21.99 -40.93 -11.08
C GLN A 114 20.52 -40.69 -10.73
N GLU A 115 19.82 -41.71 -10.23
CA GLU A 115 18.44 -41.54 -9.73
C GLU A 115 18.39 -40.54 -8.57
N MET A 116 19.33 -40.64 -7.62
CA MET A 116 19.45 -39.71 -6.50
C MET A 116 19.77 -38.28 -6.94
N ALA A 117 20.64 -38.11 -7.92
CA ALA A 117 20.94 -36.80 -8.50
C ALA A 117 19.68 -36.19 -9.13
N LEU A 118 18.92 -36.97 -9.90
CA LEU A 118 17.66 -36.50 -10.50
C LEU A 118 16.60 -36.16 -9.43
N LEU A 119 16.46 -36.99 -8.40
CA LEU A 119 15.54 -36.74 -7.29
C LEU A 119 15.84 -35.38 -6.63
N ARG A 120 17.13 -35.08 -6.41
CA ARG A 120 17.58 -33.79 -5.85
C ARG A 120 17.26 -32.63 -6.80
N ALA A 121 17.50 -32.80 -8.10
CA ALA A 121 17.19 -31.78 -9.11
C ALA A 121 15.69 -31.46 -9.18
N LEU A 122 14.83 -32.48 -9.25
CA LEU A 122 13.36 -32.32 -9.27
C LEU A 122 12.79 -31.75 -7.97
N PHE A 123 13.46 -31.97 -6.84
CA PHE A 123 13.04 -31.41 -5.56
C PHE A 123 13.34 -29.90 -5.45
N GLU A 124 14.45 -29.46 -6.04
CA GLU A 124 14.87 -28.05 -6.10
C GLU A 124 14.09 -27.27 -7.16
N ASP A 125 13.95 -27.83 -8.37
CA ASP A 125 13.16 -27.26 -9.44
C ASP A 125 11.76 -27.88 -9.48
N ARG A 126 10.81 -27.17 -8.88
CA ARG A 126 9.41 -27.55 -8.83
C ARG A 126 8.58 -26.94 -9.93
N LEU A 127 9.19 -26.29 -10.94
CA LEU A 127 8.48 -25.57 -12.00
C LEU A 127 7.93 -26.52 -13.06
N TYR A 128 8.72 -27.52 -13.46
CA TYR A 128 8.38 -28.39 -14.58
C TYR A 128 7.65 -29.69 -14.21
N PHE A 129 8.01 -30.30 -13.08
CA PHE A 129 7.41 -31.57 -12.63
C PHE A 129 6.59 -31.42 -11.34
N LYS A 130 5.49 -32.16 -11.28
CA LYS A 130 4.66 -32.31 -10.08
C LYS A 130 4.80 -33.73 -9.55
N GLN A 131 5.16 -33.88 -8.28
CA GLN A 131 5.24 -35.19 -7.64
C GLN A 131 3.84 -35.67 -7.22
N LYS A 132 3.47 -36.90 -7.60
CA LYS A 132 2.24 -37.62 -7.23
C LYS A 132 2.61 -38.95 -6.57
N GLY A 133 2.86 -38.93 -5.27
CA GLY A 133 3.34 -40.12 -4.55
C GLY A 133 4.74 -40.52 -5.03
N GLU A 134 4.86 -41.72 -5.62
CA GLU A 134 6.12 -42.24 -6.18
C GLU A 134 6.35 -41.85 -7.66
N LEU A 135 5.37 -41.18 -8.28
CA LEU A 135 5.42 -40.79 -9.69
C LEU A 135 5.62 -39.28 -9.86
N TYR A 136 6.08 -38.91 -11.05
CA TYR A 136 6.28 -37.53 -11.49
C TYR A 136 5.44 -37.27 -12.74
N GLU A 137 4.61 -36.24 -12.67
CA GLU A 137 3.84 -35.71 -13.79
C GLU A 137 4.60 -34.53 -14.39
N ALA A 138 4.89 -34.59 -15.69
CA ALA A 138 5.34 -33.41 -16.44
C ALA A 138 4.17 -32.43 -16.60
N ARG A 139 4.36 -31.16 -16.21
CA ARG A 139 3.30 -30.15 -16.34
C ARG A 139 3.11 -29.74 -17.79
N GLU A 140 1.90 -29.33 -18.17
CA GLU A 140 1.67 -28.75 -19.49
C GLU A 140 2.36 -27.38 -19.63
N PRO A 141 2.80 -26.97 -20.84
CA PRO A 141 3.48 -25.70 -21.07
C PRO A 141 2.72 -24.48 -20.53
N GLU A 142 1.40 -24.43 -20.75
CA GLU A 142 0.54 -23.37 -20.21
C GLU A 142 0.66 -23.29 -18.67
N LYS A 143 0.70 -24.43 -17.99
CA LYS A 143 0.83 -24.46 -16.53
C LYS A 143 2.22 -24.06 -16.06
N VAL A 144 3.26 -24.41 -16.81
CA VAL A 144 4.64 -23.98 -16.54
C VAL A 144 4.74 -22.46 -16.66
N GLU A 145 4.17 -21.87 -17.72
CA GLU A 145 4.14 -20.42 -17.92
C GLU A 145 3.38 -19.69 -16.81
N GLU A 146 2.21 -20.21 -16.39
CA GLU A 146 1.46 -19.66 -15.26
C GLU A 146 2.28 -19.62 -13.96
N ILE A 147 2.95 -20.73 -13.63
CA ILE A 147 3.76 -20.84 -12.41
C ILE A 147 4.99 -19.93 -12.52
N ALA A 148 5.65 -19.89 -13.67
CA ALA A 148 6.81 -19.02 -13.90
C ALA A 148 6.44 -17.54 -13.72
N LEU A 149 5.32 -17.11 -14.31
CA LEU A 149 4.80 -15.75 -14.18
C LEU A 149 4.42 -15.43 -12.72
N GLN A 150 3.82 -16.39 -12.00
CA GLN A 150 3.51 -16.22 -10.59
C GLN A 150 4.80 -16.06 -9.75
N MET A 151 5.80 -16.91 -9.96
CA MET A 151 7.09 -16.83 -9.26
C MET A 151 7.82 -15.52 -9.56
N GLU A 152 7.77 -15.03 -10.79
CA GLU A 152 8.34 -13.73 -11.16
C GLU A 152 7.64 -12.57 -10.44
N ARG A 153 6.30 -12.59 -10.38
CA ARG A 153 5.52 -11.59 -9.64
C ARG A 153 5.84 -11.61 -8.15
N GLU A 154 5.89 -12.80 -7.54
CA GLU A 154 6.24 -12.98 -6.12
C GLU A 154 7.67 -12.50 -5.84
N ALA A 155 8.64 -12.82 -6.71
CA ALA A 155 10.01 -12.35 -6.60
C ALA A 155 10.12 -10.83 -6.74
N LYS A 156 9.36 -10.23 -7.65
CA LYS A 156 9.29 -8.77 -7.81
C LYS A 156 8.72 -8.11 -6.56
N GLN A 157 7.59 -8.61 -6.04
CA GLN A 157 6.98 -8.11 -4.82
C GLN A 157 7.90 -8.25 -3.61
N ALA A 158 8.62 -9.37 -3.50
CA ALA A 158 9.59 -9.59 -2.42
C ALA A 158 10.76 -8.60 -2.49
N ARG A 159 11.29 -8.33 -3.69
CA ARG A 159 12.33 -7.30 -3.91
C ARG A 159 11.83 -5.91 -3.57
N GLU A 160 10.64 -5.54 -4.06
CA GLU A 160 10.03 -4.25 -3.75
C GLU A 160 9.85 -4.06 -2.24
N LEU A 161 9.38 -5.09 -1.54
CA LEU A 161 9.22 -5.09 -0.09
C LEU A 161 10.57 -4.92 0.62
N GLU A 162 11.60 -5.65 0.20
CA GLU A 162 12.93 -5.59 0.79
C GLU A 162 13.60 -4.22 0.58
N GLU A 163 13.62 -3.73 -0.65
CA GLU A 163 14.21 -2.43 -1.00
C GLU A 163 13.44 -1.28 -0.35
N GLY A 164 12.11 -1.31 -0.44
CA GLY A 164 11.25 -0.28 0.14
C GLY A 164 11.31 -0.25 1.66
N SER A 165 11.28 -1.40 2.34
CA SER A 165 11.40 -1.44 3.81
C SER A 165 12.77 -0.98 4.31
N ARG A 166 13.86 -1.35 3.61
CA ARG A 166 15.20 -0.85 3.89
C ARG A 166 15.28 0.67 3.74
N TRP A 167 14.70 1.19 2.67
CA TRP A 167 14.62 2.63 2.45
C TRP A 167 13.84 3.34 3.57
N LEU A 168 12.65 2.84 3.93
CA LEU A 168 11.84 3.39 5.02
C LEU A 168 12.58 3.34 6.36
N ALA A 169 13.31 2.27 6.67
CA ALA A 169 14.09 2.17 7.90
C ALA A 169 15.18 3.25 7.99
N ARG A 170 15.86 3.55 6.88
CA ARG A 170 16.88 4.61 6.82
C ARG A 170 16.27 6.00 6.93
N VAL A 171 15.15 6.24 6.26
CA VAL A 171 14.37 7.49 6.41
C VAL A 171 13.92 7.67 7.86
N TRP A 172 13.45 6.60 8.51
CA TRP A 172 13.07 6.61 9.91
C TRP A 172 14.24 6.95 10.85
N ALA A 173 15.45 6.49 10.51
CA ALA A 173 16.68 6.84 11.22
C ALA A 173 17.19 8.27 10.96
N GLY A 174 16.52 9.03 10.09
CA GLY A 174 16.91 10.40 9.72
C GLY A 174 18.01 10.48 8.67
N GLU A 175 18.28 9.39 7.95
CA GLU A 175 19.26 9.39 6.86
C GLU A 175 18.66 9.93 5.56
N SER A 176 19.46 10.70 4.80
CA SER A 176 19.13 11.07 3.43
C SER A 176 19.53 9.94 2.48
N VAL A 177 18.55 9.36 1.79
CA VAL A 177 18.71 8.18 0.94
C VAL A 177 17.95 8.32 -0.35
N ASP A 178 18.55 7.82 -1.43
CA ASP A 178 17.90 7.80 -2.74
C ASP A 178 16.63 6.93 -2.68
N PRO A 179 15.52 7.41 -3.27
CA PRO A 179 14.27 6.68 -3.27
C PRO A 179 14.34 5.45 -4.19
N PRO A 180 13.70 4.33 -3.80
CA PRO A 180 13.58 3.17 -4.67
C PRO A 180 12.62 3.45 -5.83
N PRO A 181 12.68 2.67 -6.93
CA PRO A 181 11.75 2.81 -8.06
C PRO A 181 10.27 2.75 -7.65
N GLY A 182 9.94 2.00 -6.58
CA GLY A 182 8.59 1.88 -6.02
C GLY A 182 8.15 3.00 -5.07
N ARG A 183 8.87 4.14 -4.99
CA ARG A 183 8.58 5.22 -4.02
C ARG A 183 7.12 5.67 -4.06
N GLU A 184 6.58 5.95 -5.24
CA GLU A 184 5.23 6.52 -5.40
C GLU A 184 4.16 5.59 -4.82
N GLU A 185 4.28 4.29 -5.09
CA GLU A 185 3.41 3.26 -4.54
C GLU A 185 3.51 3.21 -3.01
N ILE A 186 4.73 3.22 -2.47
CA ILE A 186 4.95 3.19 -1.01
C ILE A 186 4.34 4.43 -0.36
N VAL A 187 4.56 5.62 -0.95
CA VAL A 187 3.98 6.88 -0.47
C VAL A 187 2.45 6.83 -0.51
N ARG A 188 1.84 6.29 -1.58
CA ARG A 188 0.39 6.11 -1.66
C ARG A 188 -0.12 5.21 -0.53
N LEU A 189 0.50 4.04 -0.34
CA LEU A 189 0.15 3.10 0.73
C LEU A 189 0.24 3.73 2.12
N LEU A 190 1.29 4.50 2.39
CA LEU A 190 1.45 5.21 3.66
C LEU A 190 0.38 6.29 3.85
N LYS A 191 0.05 7.05 2.80
CA LYS A 191 -1.02 8.07 2.86
C LYS A 191 -2.36 7.44 3.18
N GLU A 192 -2.76 6.42 2.42
CA GLU A 192 -4.02 5.72 2.64
C GLU A 192 -4.10 5.14 4.05
N TYR A 193 -3.01 4.50 4.50
CA TYR A 193 -2.97 3.91 5.83
C TYR A 193 -2.95 4.96 6.96
N ALA A 194 -2.32 6.12 6.77
CA ALA A 194 -2.37 7.24 7.71
C ALA A 194 -3.77 7.89 7.79
N LEU A 195 -4.49 7.94 6.67
CA LEU A 195 -5.81 8.55 6.59
C LEU A 195 -6.92 7.63 7.11
N LEU A 196 -6.90 6.35 6.72
CA LEU A 196 -8.00 5.42 6.95
C LEU A 196 -7.68 4.33 7.98
N GLY A 197 -6.41 4.18 8.37
CA GLY A 197 -5.99 3.15 9.32
C GLY A 197 -6.40 1.75 8.86
N ALA A 198 -7.19 1.06 9.69
CA ALA A 198 -7.64 -0.30 9.40
C ALA A 198 -8.62 -0.39 8.22
N ASP A 199 -9.25 0.71 7.82
CA ASP A 199 -10.20 0.74 6.71
C ASP A 199 -9.51 1.02 5.36
N ALA A 200 -8.17 1.18 5.34
CA ALA A 200 -7.43 1.38 4.10
C ALA A 200 -7.45 0.12 3.21
N PRO A 201 -7.70 0.24 1.89
CA PRO A 201 -7.80 -0.90 0.96
C PRO A 201 -6.60 -1.85 1.01
N ASP A 202 -5.38 -1.28 1.05
CA ASP A 202 -4.12 -2.01 1.04
C ASP A 202 -3.38 -1.99 2.40
N GLN A 203 -4.11 -1.89 3.52
CA GLN A 203 -3.48 -1.80 4.85
C GLN A 203 -2.47 -2.94 5.14
N GLY A 204 -2.70 -4.13 4.57
CA GLY A 204 -1.81 -5.28 4.75
C GLY A 204 -0.44 -5.05 4.14
N ARG A 205 -0.37 -4.42 2.96
CA ARG A 205 0.90 -4.08 2.29
C ARG A 205 1.63 -2.99 3.05
N ALA A 206 0.93 -1.93 3.47
CA ALA A 206 1.51 -0.87 4.29
C ALA A 206 2.11 -1.43 5.59
N LYS A 207 1.38 -2.30 6.30
CA LYS A 207 1.87 -2.99 7.50
C LYS A 207 3.09 -3.87 7.21
N ALA A 208 3.11 -4.60 6.09
CA ALA A 208 4.24 -5.44 5.72
C ALA A 208 5.52 -4.61 5.55
N PHE A 209 5.44 -3.45 4.88
CA PHE A 209 6.57 -2.52 4.75
C PHE A 209 7.07 -2.03 6.11
N LEU A 210 6.17 -1.58 6.99
CA LEU A 210 6.53 -1.07 8.32
C LEU A 210 7.13 -2.16 9.22
N GLN A 211 6.57 -3.37 9.19
CA GLN A 211 7.08 -4.52 9.94
C GLN A 211 8.46 -4.95 9.46
N ALA A 212 8.66 -5.06 8.14
CA ALA A 212 9.97 -5.38 7.55
C ALA A 212 11.01 -4.29 7.85
N ALA A 213 10.59 -3.02 7.93
CA ALA A 213 11.43 -1.90 8.34
C ALA A 213 11.67 -1.82 9.86
N GLN A 214 11.05 -2.70 10.65
CA GLN A 214 11.08 -2.72 12.12
C GLN A 214 10.56 -1.44 12.77
N ILE A 215 9.64 -0.74 12.12
CA ILE A 215 9.05 0.50 12.61
C ILE A 215 7.79 0.18 13.41
N SER A 216 7.84 0.45 14.71
CA SER A 216 6.75 0.16 15.66
C SER A 216 6.21 1.46 16.26
N SER A 217 5.45 2.22 15.49
CA SER A 217 4.69 3.39 15.99
C SER A 217 3.30 3.40 15.32
N PRO A 218 2.21 3.64 16.07
CA PRO A 218 0.88 3.84 15.49
C PRO A 218 0.82 5.02 14.52
N GLN A 219 1.67 6.04 14.74
CA GLN A 219 1.77 7.24 13.91
C GLN A 219 2.87 7.14 12.85
N ALA A 220 3.54 5.98 12.74
CA ALA A 220 4.64 5.78 11.80
C ALA A 220 4.33 6.22 10.35
N PRO A 221 3.14 5.93 9.79
CA PRO A 221 2.83 6.36 8.43
C PRO A 221 2.88 7.88 8.26
N PHE A 222 2.31 8.62 9.21
CA PHE A 222 2.30 10.08 9.20
C PHE A 222 3.73 10.63 9.36
N GLU A 223 4.46 10.17 10.38
CA GLU A 223 5.82 10.66 10.61
C GLU A 223 6.77 10.35 9.44
N LEU A 224 6.62 9.19 8.79
CA LEU A 224 7.37 8.88 7.57
C LEU A 224 7.04 9.86 6.46
N LEU A 225 5.78 10.17 6.23
CA LEU A 225 5.37 11.13 5.20
C LEU A 225 5.92 12.54 5.48
N VAL A 226 5.99 12.93 6.75
CA VAL A 226 6.65 14.17 7.18
C VAL A 226 8.16 14.13 6.91
N ARG A 227 8.86 13.08 7.35
CA ARG A 227 10.31 12.90 7.10
C ARG A 227 10.66 12.84 5.61
N LEU A 228 9.74 12.33 4.78
CA LEU A 228 9.87 12.28 3.33
C LEU A 228 9.59 13.62 2.63
N GLY A 229 9.16 14.65 3.37
CA GLY A 229 8.75 15.95 2.83
C GLY A 229 7.46 15.86 1.99
N VAL A 230 6.66 14.82 2.18
CA VAL A 230 5.39 14.62 1.46
C VAL A 230 4.25 15.34 2.17
N TRP A 231 4.30 15.39 3.51
CA TRP A 231 3.39 16.13 4.37
C TRP A 231 4.16 17.09 5.27
N ALA A 232 3.51 18.15 5.71
CA ALA A 232 4.03 19.03 6.74
C ALA A 232 3.79 18.42 8.14
N GLU A 233 4.53 18.89 9.15
CA GLU A 233 4.36 18.45 10.54
C GLU A 233 2.95 18.73 11.08
N ASP A 234 2.31 19.78 10.57
CA ASP A 234 0.97 20.26 10.87
C ASP A 234 -0.07 19.87 9.80
N GLU A 235 0.23 18.88 8.95
CA GLU A 235 -0.70 18.41 7.92
C GLU A 235 -2.06 18.01 8.51
N ASN A 236 -3.10 18.68 8.03
CA ASN A 236 -4.46 18.49 8.51
C ASN A 236 -5.13 17.27 7.86
N LEU A 237 -4.99 16.11 8.52
CA LEU A 237 -5.57 14.85 8.06
C LEU A 237 -7.10 14.85 7.98
N PHE A 238 -7.78 15.72 8.75
CA PHE A 238 -9.24 15.83 8.68
C PHE A 238 -9.68 16.37 7.32
N LEU A 239 -9.03 17.45 6.84
CA LEU A 239 -9.30 18.00 5.52
C LEU A 239 -9.07 16.97 4.41
N GLN A 240 -7.96 16.22 4.49
CA GLN A 240 -7.64 15.16 3.53
C GLN A 240 -8.69 14.03 3.52
N ARG A 241 -9.07 13.51 4.70
CA ARG A 241 -10.08 12.43 4.83
C ARG A 241 -11.43 12.83 4.25
N HIS A 242 -11.84 14.07 4.47
CA HIS A 242 -13.10 14.60 3.98
C HIS A 242 -13.00 15.22 2.58
N GLN A 243 -11.81 15.17 1.95
CA GLN A 243 -11.53 15.72 0.62
C GLN A 243 -11.95 17.19 0.50
N ILE A 244 -11.73 17.96 1.58
CA ILE A 244 -12.07 19.38 1.63
C ILE A 244 -11.00 20.15 0.87
N SER A 245 -11.39 20.72 -0.28
CA SER A 245 -10.49 21.54 -1.09
C SER A 245 -10.22 22.88 -0.41
N GLN A 246 -8.95 23.19 -0.19
CA GLN A 246 -8.51 24.49 0.31
C GLN A 246 -8.38 25.52 -0.81
N ALA A 247 -8.00 25.08 -2.02
CA ALA A 247 -7.80 25.95 -3.17
C ALA A 247 -9.08 26.13 -3.98
N PHE A 248 -9.24 27.31 -4.59
CA PHE A 248 -10.32 27.57 -5.55
C PHE A 248 -9.89 27.19 -6.97
N PRO A 249 -10.80 26.62 -7.79
CA PRO A 249 -10.52 26.36 -9.20
C PRO A 249 -10.17 27.64 -9.98
N PRO A 250 -9.28 27.59 -11.00
CA PRO A 250 -8.89 28.78 -11.76
C PRO A 250 -10.05 29.54 -12.42
N LYS A 251 -11.10 28.84 -12.83
CA LYS A 251 -12.31 29.46 -13.38
C LYS A 251 -13.06 30.30 -12.36
N VAL A 252 -13.16 29.81 -11.12
CA VAL A 252 -13.80 30.52 -10.00
C VAL A 252 -13.01 31.80 -9.68
N LEU A 253 -11.68 31.70 -9.65
CA LEU A 253 -10.81 32.87 -9.44
C LEU A 253 -10.98 33.92 -10.56
N SER A 254 -11.07 33.49 -11.82
CA SER A 254 -11.28 34.41 -12.94
C SER A 254 -12.65 35.11 -12.90
N GLU A 255 -13.71 34.42 -12.47
CA GLU A 255 -15.01 35.06 -12.23
C GLU A 255 -14.93 36.05 -11.07
N ALA A 256 -14.28 35.69 -9.96
CA ALA A 256 -14.09 36.58 -8.82
C ALA A 256 -13.34 37.87 -9.19
N GLU A 257 -12.26 37.77 -9.97
CA GLU A 257 -11.52 38.94 -10.47
C GLU A 257 -12.40 39.88 -11.31
N ARG A 258 -13.29 39.34 -12.13
CA ARG A 258 -14.24 40.15 -12.93
C ARG A 258 -15.26 40.85 -12.04
N ILE A 259 -15.77 40.16 -11.02
CA ILE A 259 -16.71 40.73 -10.05
C ILE A 259 -16.04 41.89 -9.30
N VAL A 260 -14.82 41.69 -8.80
CA VAL A 260 -14.02 42.74 -8.14
C VAL A 260 -13.81 43.93 -9.08
N ALA A 261 -13.40 43.69 -10.32
CA ALA A 261 -13.17 44.75 -11.31
C ALA A 261 -14.45 45.52 -11.67
N GLN A 262 -15.62 44.88 -11.63
CA GLN A 262 -16.91 45.54 -11.82
C GLN A 262 -17.29 46.36 -10.59
N SER A 263 -17.14 45.81 -9.38
CA SER A 263 -17.41 46.52 -8.13
C SER A 263 -16.56 47.79 -7.97
N ALA A 264 -15.31 47.75 -8.42
CA ALA A 264 -14.40 48.89 -8.38
C ALA A 264 -14.85 50.08 -9.26
N ARG A 265 -15.78 49.86 -10.21
CA ARG A 265 -16.37 50.95 -11.03
C ARG A 265 -17.48 51.71 -10.31
N GLY A 266 -17.77 51.36 -9.06
CA GLY A 266 -18.82 51.96 -8.23
C GLY A 266 -20.17 51.25 -8.37
N ILE A 267 -21.05 51.51 -7.40
CA ILE A 267 -22.40 50.96 -7.36
C ILE A 267 -23.29 51.76 -8.30
N ARG A 268 -23.99 51.07 -9.21
CA ARG A 268 -25.04 51.66 -10.04
C ARG A 268 -26.39 51.38 -9.38
N PRO A 269 -27.12 52.37 -8.86
CA PRO A 269 -28.41 52.12 -8.22
C PRO A 269 -29.41 51.54 -9.22
N GLU A 270 -30.10 50.47 -8.82
CA GLU A 270 -31.27 49.92 -9.51
C GLU A 270 -32.56 50.55 -8.98
N ALA A 271 -33.67 50.41 -9.70
CA ALA A 271 -34.94 51.05 -9.33
C ALA A 271 -35.51 50.57 -7.97
N GLN A 272 -35.05 49.42 -7.50
CA GLN A 272 -35.43 48.82 -6.21
C GLN A 272 -34.46 49.15 -5.07
N ASP A 273 -33.32 49.79 -5.38
CA ASP A 273 -32.33 50.14 -4.38
C ASP A 273 -32.76 51.40 -3.61
N MET A 274 -32.43 51.44 -2.31
CA MET A 274 -32.67 52.59 -1.44
C MET A 274 -31.34 53.01 -0.81
N ASP A 275 -31.02 54.31 -0.88
CA ASP A 275 -29.86 54.86 -0.19
C ASP A 275 -30.12 54.93 1.31
N LEU A 276 -29.32 54.19 2.07
CA LEU A 276 -29.37 54.12 3.53
C LEU A 276 -28.05 54.59 4.17
N THR A 277 -27.14 55.20 3.40
CA THR A 277 -25.82 55.62 3.89
C THR A 277 -25.90 56.69 4.99
N PHE A 278 -27.03 57.42 5.06
CA PHE A 278 -27.32 58.41 6.10
C PHE A 278 -27.60 57.79 7.48
N LEU A 279 -27.88 56.49 7.56
CA LEU A 279 -28.18 55.79 8.83
C LEU A 279 -26.92 55.52 9.67
N HIS A 280 -25.73 55.85 9.16
CA HIS A 280 -24.44 55.65 9.84
C HIS A 280 -24.28 54.24 10.45
N PRO A 281 -24.41 53.18 9.65
CA PRO A 281 -24.34 51.82 10.14
C PRO A 281 -22.95 51.52 10.76
N LEU A 282 -22.95 50.68 11.80
CA LEU A 282 -21.78 50.20 12.52
C LEU A 282 -21.71 48.68 12.46
N THR A 283 -20.51 48.12 12.49
CA THR A 283 -20.28 46.67 12.54
C THR A 283 -19.66 46.33 13.90
N ILE A 284 -19.92 45.13 14.42
CA ILE A 284 -19.42 44.68 15.72
C ILE A 284 -18.81 43.29 15.53
N ASP A 285 -17.49 43.27 15.36
CA ASP A 285 -16.74 42.08 14.98
C ASP A 285 -15.50 41.88 15.87
N SER A 286 -14.90 40.70 15.79
CA SER A 286 -13.59 40.46 16.38
C SER A 286 -12.49 41.20 15.62
N GLU A 287 -11.36 41.48 16.27
CA GLU A 287 -10.20 42.13 15.61
C GLU A 287 -9.62 41.32 14.44
N PHE A 288 -9.93 40.03 14.37
CA PHE A 288 -9.47 39.11 13.32
C PHE A 288 -10.50 38.91 12.19
N THR A 289 -11.73 39.40 12.34
CA THR A 289 -12.77 39.28 11.31
C THR A 289 -12.40 40.14 10.10
N ARG A 290 -12.58 39.58 8.89
CA ARG A 290 -12.28 40.25 7.62
C ARG A 290 -13.45 40.27 6.66
N ASP A 291 -14.32 39.28 6.75
CA ASP A 291 -15.58 39.10 6.07
C ASP A 291 -16.71 39.65 6.92
N ILE A 292 -16.84 40.98 6.89
CA ILE A 292 -17.90 41.69 7.61
C ILE A 292 -19.19 41.57 6.81
N ASP A 293 -20.09 40.69 7.25
CA ASP A 293 -21.32 40.35 6.54
C ASP A 293 -22.53 41.17 7.02
N ASP A 294 -22.49 41.71 8.24
CA ASP A 294 -23.60 42.43 8.85
C ASP A 294 -23.20 43.78 9.47
N ALA A 295 -24.14 44.71 9.43
CA ALA A 295 -24.04 46.01 10.10
C ALA A 295 -25.39 46.39 10.72
N LEU A 296 -25.33 47.23 11.75
CA LEU A 296 -26.48 47.73 12.49
C LEU A 296 -26.57 49.26 12.40
N SER A 297 -27.77 49.79 12.25
CA SER A 297 -28.05 51.20 12.48
C SER A 297 -29.15 51.34 13.52
N VAL A 298 -29.12 52.43 14.31
CA VAL A 298 -30.12 52.68 15.35
C VAL A 298 -30.50 54.15 15.33
N GLU A 299 -31.78 54.42 15.12
CA GLU A 299 -32.34 55.77 15.14
C GLU A 299 -33.55 55.85 16.07
N ARG A 300 -33.74 56.99 16.73
CA ARG A 300 -34.98 57.26 17.48
C ARG A 300 -36.01 57.88 16.54
N VAL A 301 -37.21 57.28 16.47
CA VAL A 301 -38.30 57.76 15.63
C VAL A 301 -39.55 58.02 16.47
N GLY A 302 -39.66 59.23 17.00
CA GLY A 302 -40.69 59.57 17.99
C GLY A 302 -40.38 58.93 19.35
N LYS A 303 -41.31 58.09 19.84
CA LYS A 303 -41.10 57.28 21.05
C LYS A 303 -40.43 55.93 20.77
N ASP A 304 -40.48 55.50 19.52
CA ASP A 304 -40.00 54.19 19.09
C ASP A 304 -38.53 54.26 18.71
N ILE A 305 -37.88 53.10 18.68
CA ILE A 305 -36.52 52.92 18.17
C ILE A 305 -36.61 52.15 16.86
N GLN A 306 -35.97 52.67 15.81
CA GLN A 306 -35.79 51.93 14.57
C GLN A 306 -34.39 51.31 14.56
N VAL A 307 -34.33 50.00 14.42
CA VAL A 307 -33.08 49.24 14.22
C VAL A 307 -33.03 48.81 12.76
N GLY A 308 -31.96 49.19 12.06
CA GLY A 308 -31.63 48.66 10.75
C GLY A 308 -30.65 47.51 10.88
N VAL A 309 -30.99 46.35 10.32
CA VAL A 309 -30.07 45.22 10.14
C VAL A 309 -29.70 45.15 8.66
N HIS A 310 -28.43 45.33 8.35
CA HIS A 310 -27.92 45.43 6.99
C HIS A 310 -27.01 44.24 6.70
N ILE A 311 -27.46 43.31 5.87
CA ILE A 311 -26.69 42.12 5.48
C ILE A 311 -26.10 42.34 4.08
N THR A 312 -24.81 42.11 3.90
CA THR A 312 -24.14 42.25 2.60
C THR A 312 -24.87 41.47 1.50
N ASP A 313 -25.03 42.09 0.33
CA ASP A 313 -25.74 41.48 -0.79
C ASP A 313 -24.81 40.65 -1.70
N VAL A 314 -24.29 39.55 -1.17
CA VAL A 314 -23.45 38.60 -1.92
C VAL A 314 -24.18 38.04 -3.14
N ALA A 315 -25.50 37.81 -3.03
CA ALA A 315 -26.29 37.18 -4.08
C ALA A 315 -26.23 37.98 -5.38
N THR A 316 -26.32 39.31 -5.31
CA THR A 316 -26.22 40.16 -6.50
C THR A 316 -24.83 40.16 -7.11
N TYR A 317 -23.76 40.12 -6.32
CA TYR A 317 -22.39 40.02 -6.83
C TYR A 317 -22.14 38.73 -7.61
N LEU A 318 -22.70 37.61 -7.13
CA LEU A 318 -22.54 36.30 -7.78
C LEU A 318 -23.54 36.08 -8.93
N ASN A 319 -24.54 36.95 -9.09
CA ASN A 319 -25.57 36.78 -10.10
C ASN A 319 -24.97 36.80 -11.52
N GLY A 320 -25.30 35.80 -12.32
CA GLY A 320 -24.75 35.62 -13.67
C GLY A 320 -23.36 34.96 -13.72
N TYR A 321 -22.74 34.63 -12.58
CA TYR A 321 -21.47 33.92 -12.50
C TYR A 321 -21.66 32.48 -12.03
N ARG A 322 -21.59 31.54 -12.98
CA ARG A 322 -21.98 30.15 -12.74
C ARG A 322 -20.93 29.39 -11.91
N GLU A 323 -19.65 29.54 -12.23
CA GLU A 323 -18.61 28.69 -11.66
C GLU A 323 -18.43 28.98 -10.17
N ILE A 324 -18.37 30.26 -9.80
CA ILE A 324 -18.28 30.68 -8.39
C ILE A 324 -19.53 30.31 -7.59
N PHE A 325 -20.73 30.41 -8.19
CA PHE A 325 -21.97 30.02 -7.52
C PHE A 325 -21.99 28.52 -7.25
N GLN A 326 -21.60 27.70 -8.23
CA GLN A 326 -21.52 26.24 -8.07
C GLN A 326 -20.48 25.84 -7.02
N GLU A 327 -19.32 26.51 -7.00
CA GLU A 327 -18.28 26.28 -6.00
C GLU A 327 -18.76 26.66 -4.59
N ALA A 328 -19.40 27.82 -4.42
CA ALA A 328 -19.95 28.25 -3.14
C ALA A 328 -21.00 27.26 -2.62
N MET A 329 -21.89 26.78 -3.50
CA MET A 329 -22.87 25.74 -3.18
C MET A 329 -22.22 24.40 -2.80
N ALA A 330 -21.14 24.01 -3.48
CA ALA A 330 -20.41 22.78 -3.18
C ALA A 330 -19.68 22.86 -1.84
N ARG A 331 -19.12 24.03 -1.50
CA ARG A 331 -18.49 24.29 -0.19
C ARG A 331 -19.53 24.43 0.93
N ALA A 332 -20.71 24.96 0.61
CA ALA A 332 -21.87 25.21 1.48
C ALA A 332 -21.65 26.18 2.65
N THR A 333 -20.45 26.22 3.24
CA THR A 333 -20.10 27.11 4.35
C THR A 333 -18.59 27.36 4.38
N SER A 334 -18.17 28.42 5.07
CA SER A 334 -16.77 28.64 5.42
C SER A 334 -16.39 27.73 6.59
N ILE A 335 -15.21 27.11 6.53
CA ILE A 335 -14.71 26.23 7.59
C ILE A 335 -13.67 27.00 8.40
N TYR A 336 -13.90 27.09 9.71
CA TYR A 336 -13.03 27.78 10.66
C TYR A 336 -12.29 26.75 11.50
N LEU A 337 -10.98 26.67 11.30
CA LEU A 337 -10.07 25.85 12.09
C LEU A 337 -9.22 26.76 13.00
N PRO A 338 -8.63 26.22 14.09
CA PRO A 338 -7.79 27.03 14.98
C PRO A 338 -6.60 27.71 14.29
N ASP A 339 -6.07 27.09 13.24
CA ASP A 339 -4.87 27.45 12.50
C ASP A 339 -5.17 28.12 11.15
N GLN A 340 -6.37 27.95 10.60
CA GLN A 340 -6.70 28.39 9.25
C GLN A 340 -8.19 28.58 9.01
N ARG A 341 -8.53 29.37 8.00
CA ARG A 341 -9.89 29.52 7.48
C ARG A 341 -9.94 29.05 6.04
N ILE A 342 -10.93 28.20 5.71
CA ILE A 342 -11.24 27.81 4.35
C ILE A 342 -12.54 28.51 3.96
N PRO A 343 -12.48 29.61 3.20
CA PRO A 343 -13.66 30.40 2.92
C PRO A 343 -14.57 29.74 1.89
N MET A 344 -15.87 30.03 1.98
CA MET A 344 -16.89 29.57 1.03
C MET A 344 -16.73 30.21 -0.36
N ILE A 345 -16.29 31.47 -0.41
CA ILE A 345 -16.01 32.21 -1.65
C ILE A 345 -14.59 32.79 -1.59
N PRO A 346 -13.97 33.16 -2.73
CA PRO A 346 -12.62 33.69 -2.74
C PRO A 346 -12.45 34.93 -1.82
N PRO A 347 -11.35 35.02 -1.04
CA PRO A 347 -11.09 36.13 -0.11
C PRO A 347 -11.24 37.53 -0.70
N MET A 348 -10.85 37.74 -1.96
CA MET A 348 -10.98 39.03 -2.64
C MET A 348 -12.43 39.53 -2.75
N LEU A 349 -13.41 38.62 -2.66
CA LEU A 349 -14.82 38.95 -2.57
C LEU A 349 -15.26 39.05 -1.12
N SER A 350 -15.12 37.96 -0.33
CA SER A 350 -15.65 37.91 1.03
C SER A 350 -15.05 38.97 1.94
N GLU A 351 -13.77 39.29 1.80
CA GLU A 351 -13.05 40.27 2.62
C GLU A 351 -12.98 41.65 1.95
N GLY A 352 -13.56 41.79 0.75
CA GLY A 352 -13.42 42.96 -0.11
C GLY A 352 -14.74 43.44 -0.66
N ALA A 353 -15.04 43.09 -1.90
CA ALA A 353 -16.21 43.59 -2.64
C ALA A 353 -17.54 43.29 -1.94
N CYS A 354 -17.63 42.13 -1.27
CA CYS A 354 -18.80 41.69 -0.53
C CYS A 354 -18.71 41.96 0.98
N SER A 355 -17.69 42.66 1.46
CA SER A 355 -17.60 43.01 2.89
C SER A 355 -18.08 44.45 3.13
N LEU A 356 -18.77 44.69 4.24
CA LEU A 356 -19.22 46.01 4.69
C LEU A 356 -18.07 46.86 5.27
N VAL A 357 -17.05 47.09 4.44
CA VAL A 357 -15.83 47.83 4.81
C VAL A 357 -16.16 49.30 5.10
N VAL A 358 -15.63 49.79 6.22
CA VAL A 358 -15.82 51.18 6.66
C VAL A 358 -15.36 52.19 5.59
N GLY A 359 -16.20 53.20 5.34
CA GLY A 359 -15.89 54.28 4.39
C GLY A 359 -16.17 53.92 2.92
N GLU A 360 -16.61 52.70 2.63
CA GLU A 360 -16.98 52.29 1.28
C GLU A 360 -18.49 52.11 1.12
N GLN A 361 -19.01 52.44 -0.06
CA GLN A 361 -20.40 52.15 -0.40
C GLN A 361 -20.53 50.66 -0.75
N ARG A 362 -21.57 50.01 -0.18
CA ARG A 362 -21.89 48.60 -0.37
C ARG A 362 -23.37 48.38 -0.58
N ARG A 363 -23.72 47.40 -1.41
CA ARG A 363 -25.10 46.90 -1.51
C ARG A 363 -25.37 45.97 -0.33
N ALA A 364 -26.53 46.13 0.29
CA ALA A 364 -26.95 45.32 1.42
C ALA A 364 -28.47 45.08 1.37
N LEU A 365 -28.89 43.87 1.74
CA LEU A 365 -30.26 43.59 2.11
C LEU A 365 -30.52 44.16 3.50
N SER A 366 -31.41 45.14 3.58
CA SER A 366 -31.67 45.89 4.82
C SER A 366 -33.06 45.61 5.38
N PHE A 367 -33.13 45.28 6.67
CA PHE A 367 -34.36 45.11 7.44
C PHE A 367 -34.48 46.27 8.42
N LEU A 368 -35.47 47.14 8.21
CA LEU A 368 -35.76 48.25 9.12
C LEU A 368 -36.90 47.83 10.04
N VAL A 369 -36.60 47.62 11.32
CA VAL A 369 -37.54 47.13 12.32
C VAL A 369 -37.76 48.21 13.36
N ARG A 370 -39.02 48.52 13.67
CA ARG A 370 -39.38 49.49 14.69
C ARG A 370 -39.73 48.75 15.98
N PHE A 371 -39.27 49.27 17.10
CA PHE A 371 -39.52 48.75 18.44
C PHE A 371 -40.13 49.84 19.31
N ASP A 372 -41.20 49.53 20.04
CA ASP A 372 -41.75 50.42 21.05
C ASP A 372 -40.88 50.49 22.32
N GLU A 373 -41.30 51.29 23.31
CA GLU A 373 -40.56 51.46 24.59
C GLU A 373 -40.46 50.15 25.41
N GLU A 374 -41.30 49.16 25.13
CA GLU A 374 -41.29 47.84 25.74
C GLU A 374 -40.52 46.79 24.92
N GLY A 375 -39.98 47.15 23.76
CA GLY A 375 -39.22 46.26 22.87
C GLY A 375 -40.09 45.37 21.97
N ARG A 376 -41.36 45.74 21.73
CA ARG A 376 -42.25 45.03 20.79
C ARG A 376 -42.11 45.60 19.38
N VAL A 377 -42.14 44.70 18.39
CA VAL A 377 -42.06 45.01 16.95
C VAL A 377 -43.39 45.48 16.37
#